data_AF-A0A950QQ69-F1
#
_entry.id   AF-A0A950QQ69-F1
#
_cell.length_a   1.000
_cell.length_b   1.000
_cell.length_c   1.000
_cell.angle_alpha   90.00
_cell.angle_beta   90.00
_cell.angle_gamma   90.00
#
_symmetry.space_group_name_H-M   'P 1'
#
loop_
_entity.id
_entity.type
_entity.pdbx_description
1 polymer ?
#
loop_
_entity_poly.entity_id
_entity_poly.type
_entity_poly.pdbx_seq_one_letter_code
_entity_poly.pdbx_strand_id
1 'polypeptide(L)'
;MKSWLAVLLSLLPFGGHAQTSAEPQPDPNAAAFGKEQSMAKPDPFMLLEQLNRHVPAWLSFGGEYRVRPEEAGGIKFTRTSDGYVLSRLRLWVNIRPATWLGLVAETQDARVFLNQHVPNAPPYQNVFDIRQAYVLIGNRDEGWVDVAAGRQVLSFGEERLVGPSDWSNQGRTFDAVRVDLHHGGSNVSLFASSVAVVRDGVIDHHNQGNDFHG
;
A
#
# COMPACT_ATOMS: atom_id res chain seq x y z
N MET A 1 -12.67 -32.64 3.42
CA MET A 1 -11.77 -31.85 2.54
C MET A 1 -12.43 -30.50 2.32
N LYS A 2 -12.06 -29.48 3.10
CA LYS A 2 -12.68 -28.14 3.03
C LYS A 2 -11.61 -27.17 2.53
N SER A 3 -11.87 -26.63 1.34
CA SER A 3 -11.10 -25.62 0.63
C SER A 3 -10.94 -24.35 1.49
N TRP A 4 -9.72 -23.83 1.59
CA TRP A 4 -9.43 -22.56 2.23
C TRP A 4 -9.44 -21.47 1.14
N LEU A 5 -10.32 -20.48 1.27
CA LEU A 5 -10.21 -19.24 0.50
C LEU A 5 -9.11 -18.39 1.12
N ALA A 6 -8.02 -18.20 0.37
CA ALA A 6 -7.05 -17.15 0.64
C ALA A 6 -7.74 -15.79 0.44
N VAL A 7 -7.80 -14.97 1.49
CA VAL A 7 -8.13 -13.55 1.37
C VAL A 7 -6.92 -12.86 0.76
N LEU A 8 -6.89 -12.83 -0.57
CA LEU A 8 -6.05 -11.94 -1.35
C LEU A 8 -6.66 -10.54 -1.28
N LEU A 9 -6.06 -9.65 -0.49
CA LEU A 9 -6.34 -8.22 -0.60
C LEU A 9 -5.64 -7.72 -1.87
N SER A 10 -6.31 -7.86 -3.01
CA SER A 10 -5.82 -7.36 -4.30
C SER A 10 -5.90 -5.83 -4.31
N LEU A 11 -4.77 -5.15 -4.20
CA LEU A 11 -4.61 -3.79 -4.72
C LEU A 11 -4.54 -3.90 -6.24
N LEU A 12 -5.67 -3.62 -6.91
CA LEU A 12 -5.69 -3.46 -8.37
C LEU A 12 -4.98 -2.16 -8.76
N PRO A 13 -4.18 -2.15 -9.84
CA PRO A 13 -3.74 -0.91 -10.46
C PRO A 13 -4.88 -0.35 -11.33
N PHE A 14 -5.25 0.90 -11.10
CA PHE A 14 -6.05 1.68 -12.04
C PHE A 14 -5.27 1.91 -13.34
N GLY A 15 -5.80 1.41 -14.45
CA GLY A 15 -5.46 1.84 -15.80
C GLY A 15 -6.71 2.43 -16.44
N GLY A 16 -6.84 3.75 -16.40
CA GLY A 16 -7.86 4.48 -17.14
C GLY A 16 -7.28 4.99 -18.46
N HIS A 17 -7.66 4.37 -19.58
CA HIS A 17 -7.69 5.03 -20.88
C HIS A 17 -9.00 4.64 -21.57
N ALA A 18 -9.86 5.64 -21.78
CA ALA A 18 -10.98 5.53 -22.69
C ALA A 18 -10.43 5.55 -24.12
N GLN A 19 -10.64 4.47 -24.86
CA GLN A 19 -10.41 4.43 -26.30
C GLN A 19 -11.61 3.70 -26.93
N THR A 20 -12.57 4.48 -27.43
CA THR A 20 -13.57 3.99 -28.38
C THR A 20 -12.82 3.46 -29.61
N SER A 21 -12.98 2.18 -29.90
CA SER A 21 -12.57 1.57 -31.17
C SER A 21 -13.54 0.42 -31.44
N ALA A 22 -14.14 0.43 -32.62
CA ALA A 22 -15.11 -0.57 -33.06
C ALA A 22 -14.48 -1.98 -33.05
N GLU A 23 -15.25 -2.96 -32.59
CA GLU A 23 -14.83 -4.35 -32.41
C GLU A 23 -14.61 -5.04 -33.77
N PRO A 24 -13.39 -5.52 -34.11
CA PRO A 24 -13.16 -6.33 -35.30
C PRO A 24 -13.51 -7.80 -35.01
N GLN A 25 -14.29 -8.40 -35.89
CA GLN A 25 -14.70 -9.80 -35.84
C GLN A 25 -13.48 -10.74 -35.87
N PRO A 26 -13.41 -11.80 -35.02
CA PRO A 26 -12.22 -12.62 -34.89
C PRO A 26 -11.98 -13.50 -36.12
N ASP A 27 -10.77 -13.43 -36.66
CA ASP A 27 -10.29 -14.27 -37.76
C ASP A 27 -9.98 -15.69 -37.23
N PRO A 28 -10.65 -16.76 -37.72
CA PRO A 28 -10.52 -18.11 -37.16
C PRO A 28 -9.14 -18.77 -37.36
N ASN A 29 -8.20 -18.11 -38.04
CA ASN A 29 -6.85 -18.62 -38.31
C ASN A 29 -5.74 -18.00 -37.45
N ALA A 30 -6.04 -17.15 -36.46
CA ALA A 30 -5.03 -16.52 -35.59
C ALA A 30 -4.47 -17.44 -34.47
N ALA A 31 -4.94 -18.68 -34.35
CA ALA A 31 -4.58 -19.59 -33.26
C ALA A 31 -3.19 -20.27 -33.38
N ALA A 32 -2.35 -19.88 -34.34
CA ALA A 32 -1.10 -20.59 -34.67
C ALA A 32 0.20 -19.82 -34.41
N PHE A 33 0.17 -18.66 -33.75
CA PHE A 33 1.38 -17.91 -33.42
C PHE A 33 1.52 -17.71 -31.90
N GLY A 34 2.44 -18.47 -31.31
CA GLY A 34 3.13 -18.14 -30.05
C GLY A 34 2.29 -18.19 -28.78
N LYS A 35 2.32 -19.33 -28.08
CA LYS A 35 2.30 -19.27 -26.61
C LYS A 35 3.60 -18.60 -26.18
N GLU A 36 3.61 -17.28 -26.13
CA GLU A 36 4.67 -16.53 -25.47
C GLU A 36 4.62 -16.97 -24.01
N GLN A 37 5.53 -17.88 -23.64
CA GLN A 37 5.76 -18.25 -22.26
C GLN A 37 6.27 -16.97 -21.59
N SER A 38 5.35 -16.19 -21.03
CA SER A 38 5.67 -15.04 -20.18
C SER A 38 6.66 -15.53 -19.15
N MET A 39 7.93 -15.13 -19.30
CA MET A 39 8.98 -15.47 -18.38
C MET A 39 8.54 -14.90 -17.03
N ALA A 40 8.17 -15.77 -16.09
CA ALA A 40 7.67 -15.36 -14.79
C ALA A 40 8.68 -14.37 -14.19
N LYS A 41 8.24 -13.13 -13.97
CA LYS A 41 9.08 -12.10 -13.35
C LYS A 41 9.59 -12.68 -12.03
N PRO A 42 10.91 -12.74 -11.79
CA PRO A 42 11.44 -13.30 -10.55
C PRO A 42 10.86 -12.52 -9.38
N ASP A 43 10.25 -13.23 -8.43
CA ASP A 43 9.70 -12.64 -7.22
C ASP A 43 10.85 -12.27 -6.28
N PRO A 44 11.11 -10.98 -6.03
CA PRO A 44 12.18 -10.56 -5.11
C PRO A 44 11.94 -11.01 -3.67
N PHE A 45 10.74 -11.49 -3.31
CA PHE A 45 10.37 -11.92 -1.96
C PHE A 45 10.16 -13.43 -1.82
N MET A 46 10.64 -14.24 -2.77
CA MET A 46 10.59 -15.71 -2.69
C MET A 46 11.13 -16.27 -1.36
N LEU A 47 12.14 -15.64 -0.77
CA LEU A 47 12.69 -16.03 0.54
C LEU A 47 11.69 -15.83 1.69
N LEU A 48 10.87 -14.77 1.65
CA LEU A 48 9.82 -14.54 2.65
C LEU A 48 8.70 -15.57 2.49
N GLU A 49 8.38 -15.96 1.25
CA GLU A 49 7.44 -17.05 1.00
C GLU A 49 7.96 -18.39 1.56
N GLN A 50 9.25 -18.67 1.37
CA GLN A 50 9.90 -19.84 1.98
C GLN A 50 9.87 -19.79 3.51
N LEU A 51 10.15 -18.63 4.10
CA LEU A 51 10.07 -18.41 5.54
C LEU A 51 8.66 -18.68 6.08
N ASN A 52 7.63 -18.18 5.38
CA ASN A 52 6.23 -18.35 5.75
C ASN A 52 5.80 -19.83 5.83
N ARG A 53 6.47 -20.75 5.12
CA ARG A 53 6.21 -22.18 5.23
C ARG A 53 6.74 -22.83 6.51
N HIS A 54 7.64 -22.16 7.22
CA HIS A 54 8.34 -22.68 8.40
C HIS A 54 7.93 -21.98 9.71
N VAL A 55 7.11 -20.94 9.63
CA VAL A 55 6.59 -20.23 10.80
C VAL A 55 5.17 -20.71 11.13
N PRO A 56 4.70 -20.52 12.37
CA PRO A 56 3.32 -20.86 12.73
C PRO A 56 2.31 -20.11 11.87
N ALA A 57 1.13 -20.70 11.64
CA ALA A 57 0.07 -20.11 10.81
C ALA A 57 -0.44 -18.74 11.30
N TRP A 58 -0.19 -18.39 12.57
CA TRP A 58 -0.51 -17.08 13.13
C TRP A 58 0.52 -15.99 12.80
N LEU A 59 1.63 -16.31 12.15
CA LEU A 59 2.70 -15.38 11.79
C LEU A 59 2.90 -15.37 10.28
N SER A 60 2.98 -14.18 9.67
CA SER A 60 3.33 -14.06 8.26
C SER A 60 4.20 -12.84 7.97
N PHE A 61 5.08 -12.99 7.00
CA PHE A 61 5.98 -11.95 6.50
C PHE A 61 5.65 -11.63 5.05
N GLY A 62 5.94 -10.41 4.62
CA GLY A 62 5.85 -10.04 3.22
C GLY A 62 6.63 -8.77 2.91
N GLY A 63 6.69 -8.44 1.62
CA GLY A 63 7.39 -7.26 1.16
C GLY A 63 6.90 -6.77 -0.20
N GLU A 64 7.22 -5.51 -0.48
CA GLU A 64 7.03 -4.86 -1.77
C GLU A 64 8.32 -4.13 -2.15
N TYR A 65 8.73 -4.25 -3.41
CA TYR A 65 9.78 -3.43 -3.97
C TYR A 65 9.28 -2.77 -5.25
N ARG A 66 9.36 -1.44 -5.31
CA ARG A 66 8.95 -0.61 -6.45
C ARG A 66 10.12 0.24 -6.92
N VAL A 67 10.32 0.28 -8.23
CA VAL A 67 11.21 1.21 -8.90
C VAL A 67 10.41 1.99 -9.92
N ARG A 68 10.53 3.31 -9.95
CA ARG A 68 9.80 4.18 -10.87
C ARG A 68 10.67 5.31 -11.40
N PRO A 69 11.06 5.30 -12.68
CA PRO A 69 11.65 6.47 -13.33
C PRO A 69 10.58 7.54 -13.56
N GLU A 70 10.93 8.80 -13.35
CA GLU A 70 10.10 9.97 -13.60
C GLU A 70 10.92 11.09 -14.23
N GLU A 71 10.24 11.99 -14.93
CA GLU A 71 10.79 13.25 -15.39
C GLU A 71 9.86 14.38 -14.94
N ALA A 72 10.44 15.40 -14.30
CA ALA A 72 9.73 16.60 -13.93
C ALA A 72 10.30 17.79 -14.71
N GLY A 73 9.47 18.43 -15.52
CA GLY A 73 9.82 19.63 -16.28
C GLY A 73 8.91 20.80 -15.96
N GLY A 74 9.36 22.02 -16.24
CA GLY A 74 8.48 23.19 -16.15
C GLY A 74 8.13 23.63 -14.73
N ILE A 75 8.83 23.12 -13.71
CA ILE A 75 8.57 23.47 -12.31
C ILE A 75 8.75 24.99 -12.14
N LYS A 76 7.76 25.66 -11.53
CA LYS A 76 7.70 27.13 -11.38
C LYS A 76 7.78 27.90 -12.72
N PHE A 77 7.30 27.31 -13.81
CA PHE A 77 7.32 27.89 -15.17
C PHE A 77 8.74 28.18 -15.70
N THR A 78 9.75 27.50 -15.15
CA THR A 78 11.13 27.59 -15.62
C THR A 78 11.40 26.56 -16.72
N ARG A 79 12.44 26.76 -17.54
CA ARG A 79 12.88 25.78 -18.55
C ARG A 79 13.71 24.63 -17.97
N THR A 80 13.57 24.35 -16.68
CA THR A 80 14.26 23.27 -15.99
C THR A 80 13.53 21.95 -16.22
N SER A 81 14.30 20.91 -16.52
CA SER A 81 13.87 19.51 -16.44
C SER A 81 14.78 18.73 -15.51
N ASP A 82 14.22 17.69 -14.89
CA ASP A 82 14.94 16.80 -14.00
C ASP A 82 14.40 15.38 -14.14
N GLY A 83 15.28 14.47 -14.57
CA GLY A 83 15.00 13.05 -14.61
C GLY A 83 15.51 12.38 -13.35
N TYR A 84 14.67 11.58 -12.70
CA TYR A 84 15.04 10.90 -11.45
C TYR A 84 14.42 9.52 -11.36
N VAL A 85 14.96 8.70 -10.46
CA VAL A 85 14.47 7.35 -10.20
C VAL A 85 14.05 7.25 -8.75
N LEU A 86 12.81 6.82 -8.53
CA LEU A 86 12.28 6.52 -7.21
C LEU A 86 12.45 5.03 -6.92
N SER A 87 12.93 4.71 -5.73
CA SER A 87 12.87 3.35 -5.17
C SER A 87 12.01 3.34 -3.92
N ARG A 88 11.32 2.23 -3.68
CA ARG A 88 10.59 1.97 -2.45
C ARG A 88 10.67 0.51 -2.08
N LEU A 89 11.17 0.22 -0.89
CA LEU A 89 11.11 -1.07 -0.24
C LEU A 89 10.14 -0.98 0.94
N ARG A 90 9.20 -1.92 1.03
CA ARG A 90 8.38 -2.16 2.21
C ARG A 90 8.55 -3.59 2.66
N LEU A 91 8.66 -3.79 3.95
CA LEU A 91 8.70 -5.11 4.58
C LEU A 91 7.74 -5.09 5.75
N TRP A 92 6.93 -6.14 5.88
CA TRP A 92 5.94 -6.22 6.94
C TRP A 92 5.89 -7.59 7.61
N VAL A 93 5.33 -7.58 8.80
CA VAL A 93 4.97 -8.75 9.59
C VAL A 93 3.53 -8.59 10.09
N ASN A 94 2.77 -9.67 9.98
CA ASN A 94 1.44 -9.79 10.56
C ASN A 94 1.43 -10.91 11.60
N ILE A 95 0.85 -10.64 12.76
CA ILE A 95 0.73 -11.57 13.88
C ILE A 95 -0.75 -11.68 14.25
N ARG A 96 -1.30 -12.89 14.28
CA ARG A 96 -2.71 -13.18 14.59
C ARG A 96 -2.82 -14.28 15.65
N PRO A 97 -2.50 -13.97 16.92
CA PRO A 97 -2.50 -14.97 17.99
C PRO A 97 -3.88 -15.56 18.28
N ALA A 98 -4.96 -14.85 17.92
CA ALA A 98 -6.34 -15.31 18.02
C ALA A 98 -7.14 -14.81 16.81
N THR A 99 -8.33 -15.37 16.58
CA THR A 99 -9.21 -14.95 15.46
C THR A 99 -9.62 -13.49 15.55
N TRP A 100 -9.77 -12.96 16.77
CA TRP A 100 -10.18 -11.59 17.07
C TRP A 100 -9.02 -10.62 17.33
N LEU A 101 -7.76 -11.07 17.32
CA LEU A 101 -6.61 -10.23 17.65
C LEU A 101 -5.56 -10.28 16.54
N GLY A 102 -5.23 -9.12 16.00
CA GLY A 102 -4.18 -8.93 15.00
C GLY A 102 -3.18 -7.85 15.41
N LEU A 103 -1.92 -8.02 15.02
CA LEU A 103 -0.86 -7.04 15.13
C LEU A 103 -0.21 -6.90 13.75
N VAL A 104 0.01 -5.66 13.32
CA VAL A 104 0.63 -5.36 12.03
C VAL A 104 1.79 -4.41 12.28
N ALA A 105 2.93 -4.72 11.68
CA ALA A 105 4.08 -3.81 11.63
C ALA A 105 4.67 -3.81 10.22
N GLU A 106 4.94 -2.62 9.69
CA GLU A 106 5.49 -2.40 8.36
C GLU A 106 6.58 -1.34 8.43
N THR A 107 7.75 -1.66 7.89
CA THR A 107 8.84 -0.73 7.65
C THR A 107 8.87 -0.29 6.20
N GLN A 108 9.36 0.92 5.94
CA GLN A 108 9.52 1.46 4.60
C GLN A 108 10.86 2.17 4.44
N ASP A 109 11.53 1.94 3.30
CA ASP A 109 12.64 2.76 2.81
C ASP A 109 12.29 3.25 1.41
N ALA A 110 12.06 4.56 1.28
CA ALA A 110 11.72 5.23 0.04
C ALA A 110 12.82 6.25 -0.29
N ARG A 111 13.42 6.16 -1.48
CA ARG A 111 14.54 7.02 -1.91
C ARG A 111 14.33 7.56 -3.31
N VAL A 112 14.97 8.69 -3.56
CA VAL A 112 15.13 9.26 -4.90
C VAL A 112 16.60 9.22 -5.27
N PHE A 113 16.87 8.94 -6.54
CA PHE A 113 18.21 8.87 -7.11
C PHE A 113 18.27 9.65 -8.42
N LEU A 114 19.50 10.04 -8.79
CA LEU A 114 19.82 10.70 -10.06
C LEU A 114 19.15 12.08 -10.27
N ASN A 115 18.46 12.58 -9.25
CA ASN A 115 17.85 13.91 -9.22
C ASN A 115 18.90 15.02 -9.21
N GLN A 116 18.59 16.11 -9.91
CA GLN A 116 19.40 17.33 -9.94
C GLN A 116 18.69 18.51 -9.27
N HIS A 117 17.35 18.53 -9.31
CA HIS A 117 16.52 19.65 -8.87
C HIS A 117 15.42 19.22 -7.89
N VAL A 118 14.86 18.02 -8.04
CA VAL A 118 13.92 17.44 -7.07
C VAL A 118 14.66 17.20 -5.76
N PRO A 119 14.10 17.59 -4.60
CA PRO A 119 14.80 17.43 -3.32
C PRO A 119 14.83 15.98 -2.85
N ASN A 120 15.89 15.63 -2.11
CA ASN A 120 15.97 14.41 -1.30
C ASN A 120 15.12 14.59 -0.02
N ALA A 121 13.81 14.70 -0.19
CA ALA A 121 12.87 15.00 0.89
C ALA A 121 11.46 14.51 0.51
N PRO A 122 10.51 14.52 1.46
CA PRO A 122 9.11 14.31 1.15
C PRO A 122 8.58 15.22 0.03
N PRO A 123 7.74 14.71 -0.88
CA PRO A 123 7.10 13.39 -0.90
C PRO A 123 7.91 12.27 -1.59
N TYR A 124 9.17 12.54 -1.97
CA TYR A 124 10.01 11.64 -2.78
C TYR A 124 10.85 10.67 -1.94
N GLN A 125 11.16 11.05 -0.70
CA GLN A 125 12.06 10.31 0.18
C GLN A 125 11.46 10.16 1.58
N ASN A 126 11.63 8.96 2.14
CA ASN A 126 11.43 8.63 3.55
C ASN A 126 12.39 7.47 3.88
N VAL A 127 13.51 7.78 4.53
CA VAL A 127 14.59 6.82 4.76
C VAL A 127 14.34 5.98 6.00
N PHE A 128 14.09 4.68 5.79
CA PHE A 128 14.01 3.64 6.81
C PHE A 128 13.14 4.02 8.04
N ASP A 129 11.82 4.03 7.84
CA ASP A 129 10.82 4.39 8.86
C ASP A 129 9.82 3.24 9.15
N ILE A 130 9.09 3.36 10.26
CA ILE A 130 7.91 2.57 10.59
C ILE A 130 6.69 3.19 9.90
N ARG A 131 6.30 2.59 8.79
CA ARG A 131 5.14 3.01 8.02
C ARG A 131 3.83 2.65 8.71
N GLN A 132 3.70 1.42 9.21
CA GLN A 132 2.51 0.97 9.94
C GLN A 132 2.92 0.24 11.21
N ALA A 133 2.17 0.45 12.29
CA ALA A 133 2.30 -0.26 13.56
C ALA A 133 0.99 -0.10 14.33
N TYR A 134 0.14 -1.13 14.30
CA TYR A 134 -1.18 -1.06 14.91
C TYR A 134 -1.69 -2.42 15.38
N VAL A 135 -2.67 -2.35 16.29
CA VAL A 135 -3.43 -3.49 16.81
C VAL A 135 -4.81 -3.50 16.18
N LEU A 136 -5.29 -4.70 15.85
CA LEU A 136 -6.63 -4.99 15.41
C LEU A 136 -7.34 -5.83 16.47
N ILE A 137 -8.51 -5.40 16.90
CA ILE A 137 -9.39 -6.12 17.84
C ILE A 137 -10.74 -6.31 17.17
N GLY A 138 -11.23 -7.54 17.11
CA GLY A 138 -12.43 -7.91 16.37
C GLY A 138 -12.10 -8.77 15.15
N ASN A 139 -13.15 -9.38 14.61
CA ASN A 139 -13.10 -10.11 13.36
C ASN A 139 -14.45 -9.95 12.66
N ARG A 140 -14.41 -9.39 11.45
CA ARG A 140 -15.58 -9.18 10.61
C ARG A 140 -16.42 -10.42 10.33
N ASP A 141 -15.81 -11.60 10.37
CA ASP A 141 -16.49 -12.87 10.13
C ASP A 141 -17.15 -13.43 11.41
N GLU A 142 -16.78 -12.93 12.59
CA GLU A 142 -17.22 -13.48 13.90
C GLU A 142 -17.98 -12.44 14.76
N GLY A 143 -17.89 -11.15 14.44
CA GLY A 143 -18.46 -10.04 15.22
C GLY A 143 -19.24 -9.04 14.37
N TRP A 144 -19.62 -7.92 15.00
CA TRP A 144 -20.23 -6.75 14.33
C TRP A 144 -19.35 -5.49 14.42
N VAL A 145 -18.23 -5.59 15.13
CA VAL A 145 -17.37 -4.47 15.49
C VAL A 145 -15.91 -4.89 15.36
N ASP A 146 -15.15 -4.09 14.62
CA ASP A 146 -13.69 -4.15 14.59
C ASP A 146 -13.12 -2.81 15.06
N VAL A 147 -11.98 -2.85 15.74
CA VAL A 147 -11.25 -1.67 16.21
C VAL A 147 -9.80 -1.77 15.77
N ALA A 148 -9.29 -0.72 15.14
CA ALA A 148 -7.89 -0.59 14.76
C ALA A 148 -7.27 0.61 15.46
N ALA A 149 -6.18 0.40 16.20
CA ALA A 149 -5.50 1.46 16.95
C ALA A 149 -3.99 1.44 16.73
N GLY A 150 -3.44 2.59 16.34
CA GLY A 150 -2.02 2.78 16.08
C GLY A 150 -1.77 3.49 14.75
N ARG A 151 -0.54 3.41 14.24
CA ARG A 151 -0.18 3.96 12.94
C ARG A 151 -0.64 3.03 11.83
N GLN A 152 -1.52 3.52 10.96
CA GLN A 152 -2.15 2.72 9.92
C GLN A 152 -2.42 3.55 8.66
N VAL A 153 -2.70 2.87 7.55
CA VAL A 153 -3.29 3.51 6.37
C VAL A 153 -4.80 3.66 6.57
N LEU A 154 -5.31 4.85 6.28
CA LEU A 154 -6.74 5.11 6.14
C LEU A 154 -7.07 5.35 4.66
N SER A 155 -8.12 4.71 4.17
CA SER A 155 -8.63 4.87 2.81
C SER A 155 -10.16 4.89 2.86
N PHE A 156 -10.75 6.03 2.53
CA PHE A 156 -12.18 6.27 2.57
C PHE A 156 -12.64 7.00 1.30
N GLY A 157 -13.80 6.59 0.78
CA GLY A 157 -14.42 7.21 -0.40
C GLY A 157 -13.57 7.12 -1.67
N GLU A 158 -13.01 5.94 -1.97
CA GLU A 158 -12.09 5.75 -3.11
C GLU A 158 -10.89 6.71 -3.06
N GLU A 159 -10.36 6.94 -1.87
CA GLU A 159 -9.28 7.90 -1.58
C GLU A 159 -9.64 9.39 -1.80
N ARG A 160 -10.89 9.71 -2.14
CA ARG A 160 -11.34 11.11 -2.31
C ARG A 160 -11.60 11.83 -0.98
N LEU A 161 -11.94 11.08 0.08
CA LEU A 161 -12.13 11.66 1.42
C LEU A 161 -10.83 11.59 2.21
N VAL A 162 -10.27 10.39 2.32
CA VAL A 162 -9.00 10.12 3.00
C VAL A 162 -8.27 9.05 2.20
N GLY A 163 -6.99 9.23 1.93
CA GLY A 163 -6.23 8.24 1.17
C GLY A 163 -4.74 8.26 1.49
N PRO A 164 -4.04 7.13 1.23
CA PRO A 164 -2.62 7.01 1.42
C PRO A 164 -1.80 7.79 0.40
N SER A 165 -2.36 8.25 -0.72
CA SER A 165 -1.59 8.87 -1.80
C SER A 165 -0.41 7.99 -2.23
N ASP A 166 -0.68 6.71 -2.49
CA ASP A 166 0.37 5.72 -2.81
C ASP A 166 1.04 5.94 -4.17
N TRP A 167 0.52 6.87 -4.97
CA TRP A 167 1.22 7.45 -6.11
C TRP A 167 2.51 8.15 -5.68
N SER A 168 2.54 8.87 -4.55
CA SER A 168 3.78 9.43 -4.02
C SER A 168 4.79 8.32 -3.71
N ASN A 169 6.08 8.67 -3.56
CA ASN A 169 7.05 7.62 -3.24
C ASN A 169 6.82 7.09 -1.83
N GLN A 170 6.76 7.98 -0.85
CA GLN A 170 6.60 7.60 0.56
C GLN A 170 5.19 7.14 0.96
N GLY A 171 4.13 7.63 0.30
CA GLY A 171 2.74 7.47 0.77
C GLY A 171 2.48 8.17 2.12
N ARG A 172 1.23 8.11 2.58
CA ARG A 172 0.74 8.73 3.81
C ARG A 172 0.18 7.67 4.74
N THR A 173 0.45 7.84 6.03
CA THR A 173 -0.14 7.05 7.11
C THR A 173 -0.64 7.98 8.22
N PHE A 174 -1.41 7.40 9.12
CA PHE A 174 -2.16 8.13 10.12
C PHE A 174 -1.99 7.44 11.46
N ASP A 175 -1.66 8.21 12.49
CA ASP A 175 -1.81 7.76 13.86
C ASP A 175 -3.31 7.87 14.18
N ALA A 176 -3.99 6.74 14.31
CA ALA A 176 -5.46 6.71 14.32
C ALA A 176 -6.03 5.64 15.24
N VAL A 177 -7.24 5.93 15.74
CA VAL A 177 -8.18 4.93 16.24
C VAL A 177 -9.37 4.91 15.30
N ARG A 178 -9.69 3.73 14.76
CA ARG A 178 -10.82 3.49 13.87
C ARG A 178 -11.70 2.40 14.46
N VAL A 179 -13.02 2.59 14.36
CA VAL A 179 -14.04 1.60 14.70
C VAL A 179 -14.86 1.32 13.44
N ASP A 180 -14.95 0.06 13.06
CA ASP A 180 -15.72 -0.41 11.91
C ASP A 180 -16.92 -1.23 12.40
N LEU A 181 -18.12 -0.70 12.17
CA LEU A 181 -19.40 -1.37 12.46
C LEU A 181 -19.92 -2.05 11.19
N HIS A 182 -20.21 -3.33 11.26
CA HIS A 182 -20.71 -4.11 10.14
C HIS A 182 -21.90 -4.98 10.56
N HIS A 183 -23.04 -4.77 9.92
CA HIS A 183 -24.26 -5.54 10.19
C HIS A 183 -25.20 -5.53 8.98
N GLY A 184 -25.77 -6.69 8.63
CA GLY A 184 -26.81 -6.77 7.60
C GLY A 184 -26.42 -6.23 6.22
N GLY A 185 -25.13 -6.32 5.84
CA GLY A 185 -24.61 -5.78 4.59
C GLY A 185 -24.24 -4.28 4.62
N SER A 186 -24.58 -3.57 5.69
CA SER A 186 -24.13 -2.19 5.93
C SER A 186 -22.76 -2.16 6.62
N ASN A 187 -21.96 -1.16 6.27
CA ASN A 187 -20.67 -0.88 6.91
C ASN A 187 -20.59 0.61 7.23
N VAL A 188 -20.24 0.92 8.48
CA VAL A 188 -20.03 2.29 8.95
C VAL A 188 -18.68 2.32 9.66
N SER A 189 -17.80 3.20 9.24
CA SER A 189 -16.51 3.42 9.88
C SER A 189 -16.52 4.78 10.57
N LEU A 190 -16.01 4.82 11.80
CA LEU A 190 -15.78 6.03 12.57
C LEU A 190 -14.29 6.10 12.91
N PHE A 191 -13.68 7.27 12.87
CA PHE A 191 -12.26 7.40 13.22
C PHE A 191 -11.91 8.75 13.83
N ALA A 192 -10.86 8.73 14.65
CA ALA A 192 -10.11 9.91 15.07
C ALA A 192 -8.65 9.69 14.69
N SER A 193 -8.04 10.68 14.04
CA SER A 193 -6.73 10.49 13.43
C SER A 193 -5.91 11.76 13.29
N SER A 194 -4.60 11.57 13.16
CA SER A 194 -3.63 12.61 12.86
C SER A 194 -2.66 12.11 11.79
N VAL A 195 -2.32 12.96 10.83
CA VAL A 195 -1.40 12.56 9.73
C VAL A 195 0.02 12.44 10.28
N ALA A 196 0.69 11.31 10.03
CA ALA A 196 2.11 11.17 10.33
C ALA A 196 2.92 12.13 9.43
N VAL A 197 3.75 12.97 10.06
CA VAL A 197 4.60 13.92 9.35
C VAL A 197 5.92 13.26 9.06
N VAL A 198 6.24 13.14 7.78
CA VAL A 198 7.46 12.48 7.34
C VAL A 198 8.68 13.38 7.55
N ARG A 199 9.70 12.85 8.25
CA ARG A 199 10.95 13.57 8.52
C ARG A 199 12.13 12.60 8.51
N ASP A 200 12.99 12.75 7.51
CA ASP A 200 14.20 11.92 7.42
C ASP A 200 15.09 12.08 8.67
N GLY A 201 15.62 10.95 9.14
CA GLY A 201 16.57 10.87 10.26
C GLY A 201 15.93 10.78 11.65
N VAL A 202 14.61 10.83 11.75
CA VAL A 202 13.84 10.55 12.97
C VAL A 202 12.68 9.62 12.63
N ILE A 203 12.13 8.93 13.62
CA ILE A 203 10.88 8.18 13.40
C ILE A 203 9.76 9.19 13.20
N ASP A 204 9.00 9.01 12.11
CA ASP A 204 7.87 9.84 11.75
C ASP A 204 6.87 9.94 12.92
N HIS A 205 6.27 11.11 13.10
CA HIS A 205 5.27 11.35 14.13
C HIS A 205 4.24 12.37 13.65
N HIS A 206 3.03 12.34 14.19
CA HIS A 206 2.05 13.39 13.91
C HIS A 206 2.43 14.71 14.60
N ASN A 207 1.88 15.82 14.10
CA ASN A 207 1.95 17.10 14.82
C ASN A 207 0.76 17.19 15.79
N GLN A 208 1.02 17.40 17.07
CA GLN A 208 -0.03 17.54 18.08
C GLN A 208 -1.05 18.63 17.70
N GLY A 209 -2.34 18.31 17.85
CA GLY A 209 -3.45 19.22 17.55
C GLY A 209 -3.80 19.36 16.07
N ASN A 210 -3.11 18.66 15.17
CA ASN A 210 -3.44 18.61 13.75
C ASN A 210 -4.28 17.36 13.42
N ASP A 211 -5.43 17.26 14.09
CA ASP A 211 -6.26 16.06 14.09
C ASP A 211 -7.50 16.25 13.23
N PHE A 212 -7.98 15.16 12.63
CA PHE A 212 -9.25 15.12 11.91
C PHE A 212 -10.01 13.82 12.21
N HIS A 213 -11.33 13.91 12.16
CA HIS A 213 -12.26 12.86 12.55
C HIS A 213 -13.39 12.73 11.52
N GLY A 214 -13.97 11.54 11.44
CA GLY A 214 -15.05 11.22 10.50
C GLY A 214 -15.83 9.98 10.90
#